data_AF-A0A2J6XCY0-F1
#
_entry.id   AF-A0A2J6XCY0-F1
#
_cell.length_a   1.000
_cell.length_b   1.000
_cell.length_c   1.000
_cell.angle_alpha   90.00
_cell.angle_beta   90.00
_cell.angle_gamma   90.00
#
_symmetry.space_group_name_H-M   'P 1'
#
loop_
_entity.id
_entity.type
_entity.pdbx_description
1 polymer ?
#
loop_
_entity_poly.entity_id
_entity_poly.type
_entity_poly.pdbx_seq_one_letter_code
_entity_poly.pdbx_strand_id
1 'polypeptide(L)'
;MAVRTVVRLLIVGLLLTLATIISGALVTVSASATACSSWPLCLEIVSDGGNPLVWIAMSHRLIVALALLVVLAGTWAVWRSTEIEAPPRWTALVAVFLFLSQALAGALLVWGVPAMVADIWHLSGALMAFGAQVLTLLLIVVPVPSANERLSGRTAQTQRRLRGLAAWTAAAAGVA
;
A
#
# COMPACT_ATOMS: atom_id res chain seq x y z
N MET A 1 20.95 1.77 1.02
CA MET A 1 20.33 0.51 1.52
C MET A 1 20.00 -0.33 0.30
N ALA A 2 20.28 -1.64 0.28
CA ALA A 2 20.01 -2.45 -0.90
C ALA A 2 18.50 -2.46 -1.22
N VAL A 3 18.12 -2.26 -2.49
CA VAL A 3 16.72 -2.26 -2.94
C VAL A 3 15.98 -3.54 -2.54
N ARG A 4 16.66 -4.69 -2.51
CA ARG A 4 16.10 -5.96 -2.04
C ARG A 4 15.57 -5.89 -0.60
N THR A 5 16.27 -5.17 0.29
CA THR A 5 15.85 -4.98 1.68
C THR A 5 14.64 -4.06 1.76
N VAL A 6 14.62 -2.98 0.96
CA VAL A 6 13.46 -2.08 0.86
C VAL A 6 12.21 -2.85 0.40
N VAL A 7 12.34 -3.62 -0.68
CA VAL A 7 11.24 -4.44 -1.22
C VAL A 7 10.72 -5.44 -0.19
N ARG A 8 11.61 -6.10 0.58
CA ARG A 8 11.19 -7.01 1.66
C ARG A 8 10.36 -6.29 2.73
N LEU A 9 10.80 -5.11 3.18
CA LEU A 9 10.05 -4.31 4.16
C LEU A 9 8.66 -3.92 3.61
N LEU A 10 8.59 -3.50 2.35
CA LEU A 10 7.32 -3.15 1.71
C LEU A 10 6.38 -4.34 1.61
N ILE A 11 6.88 -5.53 1.24
CA ILE A 11 6.06 -6.76 1.19
C ILE A 11 5.56 -7.15 2.58
N VAL A 12 6.42 -7.10 3.60
CA VAL A 12 5.99 -7.41 4.98
C VAL A 12 4.94 -6.40 5.46
N GLY A 13 5.14 -5.10 5.18
CA GLY A 13 4.15 -4.06 5.49
C GLY A 13 2.81 -4.27 4.77
N LEU A 14 2.86 -4.69 3.50
CA LEU A 14 1.67 -5.03 2.70
C LEU A 14 0.88 -6.19 3.33
N LEU A 15 1.57 -7.27 3.71
CA LEU A 15 0.96 -8.44 4.33
C LEU A 15 0.37 -8.11 5.71
N LEU A 16 1.05 -7.29 6.51
CA LEU A 16 0.54 -6.83 7.80
C LEU A 16 -0.68 -5.90 7.65
N THR A 17 -0.69 -5.06 6.62
CA THR A 17 -1.86 -4.21 6.31
C THR A 17 -3.04 -5.05 5.85
N LEU A 18 -2.80 -6.09 5.06
CA LEU A 18 -3.85 -7.07 4.70
C LEU A 18 -4.38 -7.81 5.94
N ALA A 19 -3.48 -8.26 6.84
CA ALA A 19 -3.88 -8.85 8.11
C ALA A 19 -4.67 -7.88 9.00
N THR A 20 -4.37 -6.59 8.95
CA THR A 20 -5.13 -5.54 9.63
C THR A 20 -6.56 -5.45 9.09
N ILE A 21 -6.73 -5.47 7.76
CA ILE A 21 -8.06 -5.44 7.12
C ILE A 21 -8.87 -6.69 7.48
N ILE A 22 -8.25 -7.88 7.42
CA ILE A 22 -8.92 -9.15 7.74
C ILE A 22 -9.32 -9.21 9.23
N SER A 23 -8.41 -8.82 10.14
CA SER A 23 -8.72 -8.77 11.56
C SER A 23 -9.76 -7.70 11.89
N GLY A 24 -9.79 -6.58 11.17
CA GLY A 24 -10.84 -5.57 11.30
C GLY A 24 -12.22 -6.11 10.90
N ALA A 25 -12.29 -6.85 9.79
CA ALA A 25 -13.52 -7.56 9.40
C ALA A 25 -13.96 -8.56 10.48
N LEU A 26 -13.00 -9.27 11.11
CA LEU A 26 -13.29 -10.16 12.24
C LEU A 26 -13.89 -9.40 13.43
N VAL A 27 -13.36 -8.21 13.76
CA VAL A 27 -13.92 -7.35 14.83
C VAL A 27 -15.37 -6.98 14.54
N THR A 28 -15.69 -6.61 13.30
CA THR A 28 -17.06 -6.27 12.88
C THR A 28 -17.99 -7.47 12.98
N VAL A 29 -17.65 -8.62 12.39
CA VAL A 29 -18.55 -9.79 12.36
C VAL A 29 -18.70 -10.46 13.72
N SER A 30 -17.71 -10.34 14.61
CA SER A 30 -17.80 -10.82 16.00
C SER A 30 -18.49 -9.84 16.95
N ALA A 31 -18.89 -8.65 16.46
CA ALA A 31 -19.42 -7.56 17.28
C ALA A 31 -18.50 -7.20 18.47
N SER A 32 -17.18 -7.35 18.32
CA SER A 32 -16.21 -7.06 19.39
C SER A 32 -15.71 -5.61 19.39
N ALA A 33 -16.17 -4.77 18.46
CA ALA A 33 -15.76 -3.37 18.35
C ALA A 33 -15.98 -2.56 19.65
N THR A 34 -17.04 -2.89 20.39
CA THR A 34 -17.42 -2.23 21.66
C THR A 34 -16.97 -2.99 22.90
N ALA A 35 -16.21 -4.09 22.77
CA ALA A 35 -15.74 -4.88 23.89
C ALA A 35 -14.70 -4.14 24.76
N CYS A 36 -14.07 -3.09 24.21
CA CYS A 36 -13.10 -2.24 24.89
C CYS A 36 -13.59 -0.79 24.88
N SER A 37 -13.82 -0.21 26.06
CA SER A 37 -14.19 1.22 26.20
C SER A 37 -12.98 2.16 26.12
N SER A 38 -11.79 1.62 26.33
CA SER A 38 -10.53 2.35 26.37
C SER A 38 -9.72 2.15 25.08
N TRP A 39 -8.88 3.13 24.75
CA TRP A 39 -7.92 3.11 23.63
C TRP A 39 -6.66 3.89 24.05
N PRO A 40 -5.43 3.46 23.72
CA PRO A 40 -5.07 2.32 22.87
C PRO A 40 -5.07 0.97 23.59
N LEU A 41 -4.80 0.95 24.89
CA LEU A 41 -4.89 -0.25 25.71
C LEU A 41 -6.36 -0.57 26.01
N CYS A 42 -6.70 -1.86 26.08
CA CYS A 42 -8.00 -2.35 26.51
C CYS A 42 -7.90 -2.79 27.98
N LEU A 43 -8.36 -1.93 28.89
CA LEU A 43 -8.28 -2.18 30.34
C LEU A 43 -9.16 -3.35 30.78
N GLU A 44 -10.17 -3.68 29.99
CA GLU A 44 -11.10 -4.78 30.18
C GLU A 44 -10.41 -6.16 30.14
N ILE A 45 -9.17 -6.26 29.66
CA ILE A 45 -8.36 -7.48 29.79
C ILE A 45 -8.13 -7.85 31.26
N VAL A 46 -8.02 -6.85 32.14
CA VAL A 46 -7.78 -7.08 33.57
C VAL A 46 -9.07 -7.47 34.30
N SER A 47 -10.19 -6.83 33.95
CA SER A 47 -11.48 -7.07 34.62
C SER A 47 -12.31 -8.20 34.01
N ASP A 48 -12.16 -8.46 32.71
CA ASP A 48 -12.95 -9.41 31.91
C ASP A 48 -12.06 -10.24 30.96
N GLY A 49 -10.90 -10.67 31.45
CA GLY A 49 -9.90 -11.41 30.64
C GLY A 49 -10.34 -12.78 30.13
N GLY A 50 -11.47 -13.31 30.61
CA GLY A 50 -12.09 -14.54 30.08
C GLY A 50 -12.93 -14.32 28.83
N ASN A 51 -13.24 -13.06 28.48
CA ASN A 51 -14.07 -12.74 27.34
C ASN A 51 -13.27 -12.77 26.03
N PRO A 52 -13.60 -13.68 25.09
CA PRO A 52 -12.87 -13.78 23.82
C PRO A 52 -13.00 -12.52 22.95
N LEU A 53 -14.09 -11.73 23.11
CA LEU A 53 -14.30 -10.50 22.33
C LEU A 53 -13.25 -9.44 22.64
N VAL A 54 -12.86 -9.31 23.92
CA VAL A 54 -11.79 -8.41 24.37
C VAL A 54 -10.47 -8.77 23.69
N TRP A 55 -10.15 -10.06 23.60
CA TRP A 55 -8.94 -10.54 22.93
C TRP A 55 -8.97 -10.34 21.42
N ILE A 56 -10.12 -10.47 20.76
CA ILE A 56 -10.26 -10.17 19.32
C ILE A 56 -9.97 -8.67 19.07
N ALA A 57 -10.60 -7.78 19.83
CA ALA A 57 -10.41 -6.34 19.71
C ALA A 57 -8.95 -5.93 19.99
N MET A 58 -8.35 -6.48 21.05
CA MET A 58 -6.94 -6.20 21.39
C MET A 58 -5.98 -6.75 20.33
N SER A 59 -6.23 -7.94 19.80
CA SER A 59 -5.39 -8.55 18.76
C SER A 59 -5.39 -7.70 17.49
N HIS A 60 -6.55 -7.17 17.08
CA HIS A 60 -6.62 -6.24 15.95
C HIS A 60 -5.75 -5.00 16.20
N ARG A 61 -5.85 -4.37 17.38
CA ARG A 61 -5.04 -3.18 17.73
C ARG A 61 -3.53 -3.49 17.72
N LEU A 62 -3.12 -4.67 18.17
CA LEU A 62 -1.73 -5.11 18.12
C LEU A 62 -1.23 -5.27 16.68
N ILE A 63 -2.05 -5.87 15.80
CA ILE A 63 -1.75 -6.01 14.38
C ILE A 63 -1.62 -4.63 13.71
N VAL A 64 -2.54 -3.70 14.01
CA VAL A 64 -2.48 -2.30 13.53
C VAL A 64 -1.17 -1.63 13.93
N ALA A 65 -0.76 -1.75 15.20
CA ALA A 65 0.47 -1.16 15.71
C ALA A 65 1.72 -1.73 15.02
N LEU A 66 1.79 -3.06 14.87
CA LEU A 66 2.89 -3.73 14.19
C LEU A 66 2.94 -3.34 12.70
N ALA A 67 1.80 -3.32 12.02
CA ALA A 67 1.68 -2.89 10.64
C ALA A 67 2.19 -1.45 10.48
N LEU A 68 1.76 -0.52 11.33
CA LEU A 68 2.19 0.88 11.28
C LEU A 68 3.71 1.00 11.41
N LEU A 69 4.34 0.29 12.35
CA LEU A 69 5.80 0.32 12.52
C LEU A 69 6.53 -0.16 11.26
N VAL A 70 6.08 -1.25 10.65
CA VAL A 70 6.71 -1.78 9.42
C VAL A 70 6.47 -0.85 8.23
N VAL A 71 5.29 -0.24 8.13
CA VAL A 71 4.99 0.74 7.06
C VAL A 71 5.85 1.98 7.21
N LEU A 72 6.04 2.51 8.42
CA LEU A 72 6.95 3.61 8.69
C LEU A 72 8.40 3.25 8.36
N ALA A 73 8.85 2.05 8.76
CA ALA A 73 10.19 1.56 8.42
C ALA A 73 10.40 1.39 6.91
N GLY A 74 9.41 0.86 6.20
CA GLY A 74 9.41 0.73 4.74
C GLY A 74 9.47 2.10 4.04
N THR A 75 8.65 3.05 4.47
CA THR A 75 8.69 4.43 3.95
C THR A 75 10.04 5.08 4.23
N TRP A 76 10.57 4.97 5.45
CA TRP A 76 11.90 5.48 5.76
C TRP A 76 12.99 4.84 4.88
N ALA A 77 12.93 3.53 4.65
CA ALA A 77 13.86 2.83 3.78
C ALA A 77 13.78 3.30 2.32
N VAL A 78 12.57 3.56 1.81
CA VAL A 78 12.35 4.16 0.48
C VAL A 78 13.03 5.53 0.38
N TRP A 79 12.84 6.39 1.39
CA TRP A 79 13.43 7.74 1.42
C TRP A 79 14.96 7.75 1.59
N ARG A 80 15.53 6.73 2.25
CA ARG A 80 16.98 6.58 2.41
C ARG A 80 17.66 5.89 1.24
N SER A 81 16.92 5.31 0.31
CA SER A 81 17.48 4.66 -0.87
C SER A 81 17.89 5.69 -1.92
N THR A 82 19.15 5.63 -2.35
CA THR A 82 19.68 6.44 -3.45
C THR A 82 19.28 5.87 -4.82
N GLU A 83 18.87 4.61 -4.88
CA GLU A 83 18.47 3.92 -6.12
C GLU A 83 16.99 4.12 -6.46
N ILE A 84 16.20 4.69 -5.55
CA ILE A 84 14.76 4.89 -5.73
C ILE A 84 14.47 6.35 -6.08
N GLU A 85 13.88 6.55 -7.26
CA GLU A 85 13.44 7.83 -7.79
C GLU A 85 12.31 8.47 -6.96
N ALA A 86 11.94 9.71 -7.28
CA ALA A 86 10.96 10.48 -6.50
C ALA A 86 9.53 9.90 -6.44
N PRO A 87 8.92 9.32 -7.50
CA PRO A 87 7.50 8.95 -7.47
C PRO A 87 7.11 7.95 -6.36
N PRO A 88 7.84 6.83 -6.14
CA PRO A 88 7.59 5.93 -5.01
C PRO A 88 7.64 6.59 -3.63
N ARG A 89 8.42 7.68 -3.47
CA ARG A 89 8.57 8.38 -2.18
C ARG A 89 7.29 9.09 -1.77
N TRP A 90 6.60 9.69 -2.74
CA TRP A 90 5.31 10.36 -2.52
C TRP A 90 4.21 9.36 -2.23
N THR A 91 4.13 8.26 -2.98
CA THR A 91 3.13 7.22 -2.74
C THR A 91 3.34 6.54 -1.37
N ALA A 92 4.60 6.38 -0.93
CA ALA A 92 4.92 5.88 0.40
C ALA A 92 4.43 6.82 1.52
N LEU A 93 4.58 8.15 1.35
CA LEU A 93 4.05 9.14 2.29
C LEU A 93 2.51 9.14 2.33
N VAL A 94 1.87 9.07 1.16
CA VAL A 94 0.40 8.96 1.07
C VAL A 94 -0.09 7.71 1.78
N ALA A 95 0.59 6.57 1.61
CA ALA A 95 0.25 5.33 2.31
C ALA A 95 0.34 5.50 3.84
N VAL A 96 1.39 6.12 4.36
CA VAL A 96 1.54 6.40 5.80
C VAL A 96 0.43 7.34 6.30
N PHE A 97 0.15 8.42 5.56
CA PHE A 97 -0.89 9.37 5.93
C PHE A 97 -2.27 8.72 6.00
N LEU A 98 -2.64 7.92 4.98
CA LEU A 98 -3.90 7.18 4.96
C LEU A 98 -3.96 6.15 6.09
N PHE A 99 -2.87 5.44 6.36
CA PHE A 99 -2.83 4.46 7.44
C PHE A 99 -3.06 5.13 8.81
N LEU A 100 -2.38 6.25 9.08
CA LEU A 100 -2.55 7.01 10.33
C LEU A 100 -3.97 7.56 10.48
N SER A 101 -4.57 8.05 9.39
CA SER A 101 -5.97 8.50 9.43
C SER A 101 -6.93 7.35 9.74
N GLN A 102 -6.63 6.13 9.30
CA GLN A 102 -7.42 4.95 9.67
C GLN A 102 -7.25 4.55 11.13
N ALA A 103 -6.04 4.60 11.68
CA ALA A 103 -5.84 4.34 13.11
C ALA A 103 -6.66 5.32 13.98
N LEU A 104 -6.74 6.59 13.56
CA LEU A 104 -7.58 7.59 14.20
C LEU A 104 -9.08 7.30 14.00
N ALA A 105 -9.51 6.93 12.79
CA ALA A 105 -10.90 6.56 12.51
C ALA A 105 -11.36 5.37 13.37
N GLY A 106 -10.50 4.36 13.54
CA GLY A 106 -10.75 3.23 14.45
C GLY A 106 -10.86 3.64 15.92
N ALA A 107 -10.07 4.62 16.37
CA ALA A 107 -10.21 5.16 17.72
C ALA A 107 -11.52 5.96 17.91
N LEU A 108 -11.94 6.72 16.89
CA LEU A 108 -13.20 7.46 16.89
C LEU A 108 -14.43 6.54 16.99
N LEU A 109 -14.38 5.34 16.40
CA LEU A 109 -15.41 4.32 16.57
C LEU A 109 -15.58 3.91 18.04
N VAL A 110 -14.48 3.75 18.77
CA VAL A 110 -14.51 3.42 20.22
C VAL A 110 -15.11 4.58 21.03
N TRP A 111 -14.90 5.83 20.62
CA TRP A 111 -15.44 7.03 21.28
C TRP A 111 -16.88 7.37 20.88
N GLY A 112 -17.60 6.47 20.21
CA GLY A 112 -19.05 6.60 20.00
C GLY A 112 -19.45 7.41 18.77
N VAL A 113 -18.56 7.59 17.79
CA VAL A 113 -18.97 8.10 16.46
C VAL A 113 -19.91 7.07 15.80
N PRO A 114 -21.02 7.50 15.15
CA PRO A 114 -21.98 6.57 14.57
C PRO A 114 -21.34 5.57 13.61
N ALA A 115 -21.55 4.28 13.89
CA ALA A 115 -20.91 3.15 13.20
C ALA A 115 -21.09 3.21 11.67
N MET A 116 -22.28 3.59 11.18
CA MET A 116 -22.54 3.59 9.74
C MET A 116 -21.62 4.52 8.94
N VAL A 117 -21.30 5.70 9.47
CA VAL A 117 -20.39 6.64 8.79
C VAL A 117 -18.96 6.17 8.99
N ALA A 118 -18.59 5.88 10.23
CA ALA A 118 -17.21 5.56 10.56
C ALA A 118 -16.75 4.22 9.96
N ASP A 119 -17.60 3.20 9.83
CA ASP A 119 -17.25 1.90 9.23
C ASP A 119 -16.98 2.01 7.71
N ILE A 120 -17.79 2.79 6.98
CA ILE A 120 -17.60 3.01 5.53
C ILE A 120 -16.28 3.74 5.30
N TRP A 121 -16.04 4.83 6.03
CA TRP A 121 -14.78 5.58 5.93
C TRP A 121 -13.59 4.73 6.37
N HIS A 122 -13.75 3.90 7.39
CA HIS A 122 -12.67 3.09 7.93
C HIS A 122 -12.22 1.99 6.96
N LEU A 123 -13.17 1.24 6.40
CA LEU A 123 -12.85 0.18 5.44
C LEU A 123 -12.35 0.73 4.10
N SER A 124 -13.03 1.74 3.55
CA SER A 124 -12.62 2.33 2.27
C SER A 124 -11.25 3.00 2.36
N GLY A 125 -10.99 3.74 3.46
CA GLY A 125 -9.70 4.34 3.72
C GLY A 125 -8.58 3.32 3.94
N ALA A 126 -8.86 2.20 4.61
CA ALA A 126 -7.91 1.10 4.76
C ALA A 126 -7.53 0.47 3.40
N LEU A 127 -8.52 0.28 2.51
CA LEU A 127 -8.26 -0.20 1.15
C LEU A 127 -7.46 0.80 0.31
N MET A 128 -7.69 2.11 0.47
CA MET A 128 -6.88 3.14 -0.18
C MET A 128 -5.44 3.14 0.34
N ALA A 129 -5.23 2.99 1.65
CA ALA A 129 -3.90 2.86 2.24
C ALA A 129 -3.17 1.63 1.67
N PHE A 130 -3.86 0.49 1.60
CA PHE A 130 -3.33 -0.74 0.98
C PHE A 130 -2.99 -0.52 -0.50
N GLY A 131 -3.89 0.12 -1.27
CA GLY A 131 -3.64 0.46 -2.68
C GLY A 131 -2.42 1.37 -2.87
N ALA A 132 -2.21 2.34 -1.99
CA ALA A 132 -1.04 3.21 -2.02
C ALA A 132 0.27 2.45 -1.74
N GLN A 133 0.24 1.44 -0.85
CA GLN A 133 1.38 0.55 -0.62
C GLN A 133 1.67 -0.33 -1.84
N VAL A 134 0.64 -0.93 -2.45
CA VAL A 134 0.76 -1.69 -3.70
C VAL A 134 1.39 -0.83 -4.78
N LEU A 135 0.87 0.39 -4.97
CA LEU A 135 1.40 1.32 -5.97
C LEU A 135 2.87 1.66 -5.70
N THR A 136 3.23 1.90 -4.44
CA THR A 136 4.63 2.13 -4.04
C THR A 136 5.54 0.96 -4.42
N LEU A 137 5.11 -0.27 -4.12
CA LEU A 137 5.85 -1.48 -4.45
C LEU A 137 5.99 -1.66 -5.97
N LEU A 138 4.90 -1.46 -6.73
CA LEU A 138 4.89 -1.57 -8.18
C LEU A 138 5.82 -0.54 -8.84
N LEU A 139 5.83 0.70 -8.37
CA LEU A 139 6.71 1.74 -8.91
C LEU A 139 8.20 1.47 -8.65
N ILE A 140 8.53 0.60 -7.68
CA ILE A 140 9.91 0.19 -7.38
C ILE A 140 10.30 -1.08 -8.16
N VAL A 141 9.38 -2.04 -8.29
CA VAL A 141 9.68 -3.36 -8.87
C VAL A 141 9.45 -3.41 -10.37
N VAL A 142 8.50 -2.63 -10.90
CA VAL A 142 8.18 -2.59 -12.33
C VAL A 142 9.01 -1.49 -13.00
N PRO A 143 9.89 -1.83 -13.95
CA PRO A 143 10.63 -0.83 -14.71
C PRO A 143 9.66 0.07 -15.49
N VAL A 144 9.65 1.36 -15.20
CA VAL A 144 8.95 2.35 -16.02
C VAL A 144 9.95 2.87 -17.05
N PRO A 145 9.76 2.60 -18.35
CA PRO A 145 10.67 3.11 -19.38
C PRO A 145 10.78 4.62 -19.27
N SER A 146 11.98 5.16 -19.43
CA SER A 146 12.17 6.61 -19.47
C SER A 146 11.47 7.21 -20.69
N ALA A 147 11.13 8.51 -20.63
CA ALA A 147 10.59 9.20 -21.80
C ALA A 147 11.52 9.09 -23.01
N ASN A 148 12.84 9.15 -22.77
CA ASN A 148 13.87 9.00 -23.79
C ASN A 148 13.91 7.59 -24.39
N GLU A 149 13.77 6.51 -23.59
CA GLU A 149 13.66 5.16 -24.15
C GLU A 149 12.39 4.99 -24.99
N ARG A 150 11.27 5.57 -24.58
CA ARG A 150 10.04 5.56 -25.40
C ARG A 150 10.21 6.29 -26.72
N LEU A 151 10.86 7.46 -26.69
CA LEU A 151 11.21 8.24 -27.89
C LEU A 151 12.19 7.49 -28.79
N SER A 152 13.23 6.89 -28.22
CA SER A 152 14.20 6.05 -28.93
C SER A 152 13.53 4.82 -29.57
N GLY A 153 12.57 4.19 -28.88
CA GLY A 153 11.79 3.08 -29.41
C GLY A 153 10.93 3.50 -30.60
N ARG A 154 10.24 4.64 -30.49
CA ARG A 154 9.42 5.22 -31.58
C ARG A 154 10.26 5.57 -32.81
N THR A 155 11.41 6.23 -32.61
CA THR A 155 12.31 6.58 -33.71
C THR A 155 12.89 5.33 -34.38
N ALA A 156 13.33 4.34 -33.61
CA ALA A 156 13.80 3.07 -34.14
C ALA A 156 12.71 2.32 -34.95
N GLN A 157 11.46 2.34 -34.48
CA GLN A 157 10.33 1.73 -35.18
C GLN A 157 10.02 2.45 -36.50
N THR A 158 9.95 3.79 -36.47
CA THR A 158 9.72 4.60 -37.67
C THR A 158 10.83 4.39 -38.69
N GLN A 159 12.10 4.35 -38.26
CA GLN A 159 13.23 4.09 -39.15
C GLN A 159 13.15 2.71 -39.82
N ARG A 160 12.73 1.66 -39.10
CA ARG A 160 12.52 0.33 -39.71
C ARG A 160 11.41 0.35 -40.75
N ARG A 161 10.29 1.04 -40.47
CA ARG A 161 9.20 1.19 -41.44
C ARG A 161 9.66 1.91 -42.70
N LEU A 162 10.38 3.02 -42.54
CA LEU A 162 10.92 3.78 -43.66
C LEU A 162 11.93 2.96 -44.48
N ARG A 163 12.82 2.21 -43.84
CA ARG A 163 13.75 1.29 -44.54
C ARG A 163 13.01 0.19 -45.30
N GLY A 164 11.95 -0.38 -44.70
CA GLY A 164 11.10 -1.35 -45.38
C GLY A 164 10.46 -0.76 -46.63
N LEU A 165 9.84 0.43 -46.52
CA LEU A 165 9.24 1.13 -47.66
C LEU A 165 10.29 1.46 -48.74
N ALA A 166 11.46 1.93 -48.35
CA ALA A 166 12.56 2.22 -49.27
C ALA A 166 13.03 0.96 -50.02
N ALA A 167 13.16 -0.18 -49.33
CA ALA A 167 13.49 -1.46 -49.94
C ALA A 167 12.41 -1.94 -50.92
N TRP A 168 11.12 -1.79 -50.57
CA TRP A 168 10.01 -2.08 -51.48
C TRP A 168 10.02 -1.19 -52.73
N THR A 169 10.29 0.11 -52.57
CA THR A 169 10.39 1.02 -53.72
C THR A 169 11.58 0.72 -54.62
N ALA A 170 12.74 0.37 -54.04
CA ALA A 170 13.93 -0.02 -54.80
C ALA A 170 13.72 -1.33 -55.59
N ALA A 171 13.06 -2.31 -54.96
CA ALA A 171 12.68 -3.56 -55.63
C ALA A 171 11.66 -3.33 -56.76
N ALA A 172 10.63 -2.49 -56.54
CA ALA A 172 9.62 -2.18 -57.56
C ALA A 172 10.19 -1.37 -58.74
N ALA A 173 11.22 -0.56 -58.51
CA ALA A 173 11.91 0.20 -59.56
C ALA A 173 12.99 -0.62 -60.32
N GLY A 174 13.24 -1.88 -59.92
CA GLY A 174 14.24 -2.73 -60.56
C GLY A 174 15.70 -2.31 -60.30
N VAL A 175 15.96 -1.57 -59.22
CA VAL A 175 17.29 -1.02 -58.87
C VAL A 175 18.02 -1.89 -57.83
N ALA A 176 17.46 -3.06 -57.49
CA ALA A 176 18.00 -3.97 -56.46
C ALA A 176 19.03 -4.95 -57.01
#